data_AF-A0A382UIH9-F1
#
_entry.id   AF-A0A382UIH9-F1
#
_cell.length_a   1.000
_cell.length_b   1.000
_cell.length_c   1.000
_cell.angle_alpha   90.00
_cell.angle_beta   90.00
_cell.angle_gamma   90.00
#
_symmetry.space_group_name_H-M   'P 1'
#
loop_
_entity.id
_entity.type
_entity.pdbx_description
1 polymer ?
#
loop_
_entity_poly.entity_id
_entity_poly.type
_entity_poly.pdbx_seq_one_letter_code
_entity_poly.pdbx_strand_id
1 'polypeptide(L)'
;SVECQLAQGCEGDLIVIRGTGSDGKTIPVTVTSDTLKARDNRTRWNPGGQPTKWFGRQFWWALHDPDFKEMLDTRGRWDLASPLGEWTKIEAICVGGRIAIKVNGATVNEAYDVFPAGGRILFQNEGHEVFFRNAILQPAKK
;
A
#
# COMPACT_ATOMS: atom_id res chain seq x y z
N SER A 1 11.07 3.50 -1.60
CA SER A 1 10.07 2.56 -2.09
C SER A 1 8.68 3.12 -1.82
N VAL A 2 7.73 2.80 -2.68
CA VAL A 2 6.30 2.87 -2.35
C VAL A 2 5.87 1.41 -2.19
N GLU A 3 5.45 1.06 -0.99
CA GLU A 3 5.22 -0.32 -0.57
C GLU A 3 3.74 -0.54 -0.36
N CYS A 4 3.23 -1.69 -0.81
CA CYS A 4 1.91 -2.19 -0.46
C CYS A 4 2.08 -3.20 0.67
N GLN A 5 1.49 -2.93 1.83
CA GLN A 5 1.52 -3.87 2.96
C GLN A 5 0.69 -5.12 2.67
N LEU A 6 1.17 -6.24 3.19
CA LEU A 6 0.54 -7.56 3.12
C LEU A 6 0.34 -8.18 4.52
N ALA A 7 0.53 -7.38 5.58
CA ALA A 7 0.29 -7.81 6.95
C ALA A 7 -1.21 -7.89 7.26
N GLN A 8 -1.60 -8.86 8.08
CA GLN A 8 -2.98 -9.07 8.52
C GLN A 8 -3.57 -7.76 9.08
N GLY A 9 -4.71 -7.32 8.56
CA GLY A 9 -5.38 -6.07 8.96
C GLY A 9 -4.90 -4.83 8.21
N CYS A 10 -3.76 -4.90 7.54
CA CYS A 10 -3.11 -3.78 6.87
C CYS A 10 -2.95 -4.01 5.35
N GLU A 11 -3.57 -5.06 4.80
CA GLU A 11 -3.39 -5.41 3.39
C GLU A 11 -3.86 -4.29 2.47
N GLY A 12 -2.93 -3.77 1.66
CA GLY A 12 -3.17 -2.66 0.75
C GLY A 12 -2.88 -1.28 1.32
N ASP A 13 -2.43 -1.16 2.58
CA ASP A 13 -1.86 0.09 3.09
C ASP A 13 -0.62 0.48 2.30
N LEU A 14 -0.39 1.79 2.17
CA LEU A 14 0.77 2.33 1.45
C LEU A 14 1.80 2.89 2.42
N ILE A 15 3.05 2.42 2.28
CA ILE A 15 4.20 2.97 3.00
C ILE A 15 5.13 3.64 2.00
N VAL A 16 5.51 4.89 2.31
CA VAL A 16 6.38 5.69 1.45
C VAL A 16 7.72 5.89 2.15
N ILE A 17 8.72 5.09 1.78
CA ILE A 17 10.05 5.10 2.41
C ILE A 17 11.08 5.70 1.45
N ARG A 18 11.96 6.56 1.96
CA ARG A 18 13.07 7.13 1.17
C ARG A 18 14.02 6.03 0.67
N GLY A 19 14.61 6.23 -0.49
CA GLY A 19 15.68 5.37 -1.00
C GLY A 19 17.06 5.95 -0.71
N THR A 20 18.09 5.15 -0.99
CA THR A 20 19.49 5.59 -1.03
C THR A 20 20.03 5.27 -2.42
N GLY A 21 20.58 6.26 -3.10
CA GLY A 21 21.24 6.11 -4.40
C GLY A 21 22.58 5.41 -4.28
N SER A 22 23.12 4.95 -5.40
CA SER A 22 24.46 4.34 -5.46
C SER A 22 25.57 5.31 -5.05
N ASP A 23 25.32 6.61 -5.13
CA ASP A 23 26.21 7.68 -4.67
C ASP A 23 26.03 8.00 -3.17
N GLY A 24 25.24 7.22 -2.45
CA GLY A 24 24.92 7.42 -1.04
C GLY A 24 23.92 8.54 -0.77
N LYS A 25 23.45 9.27 -1.80
CA LYS A 25 22.47 10.36 -1.60
C LYS A 25 21.08 9.81 -1.38
N THR A 26 20.27 10.57 -0.63
CA THR A 26 18.87 10.21 -0.43
C THR A 26 18.09 10.37 -1.72
N ILE A 27 17.31 9.35 -2.07
CA ILE A 27 16.25 9.44 -3.08
C ILE A 27 14.97 9.81 -2.34
N PRO A 28 14.46 11.05 -2.49
CA PRO A 28 13.24 11.47 -1.81
C PRO A 28 12.07 10.77 -2.47
N VAL A 29 11.50 9.75 -1.84
CA VAL A 29 10.31 9.09 -2.37
C VAL A 29 9.09 9.82 -1.84
N THR A 30 8.24 10.28 -2.75
CA THR A 30 7.03 11.05 -2.42
C THR A 30 5.87 10.61 -3.28
N VAL A 31 4.66 10.70 -2.72
CA VAL A 31 3.41 10.55 -3.48
C VAL A 31 2.44 11.64 -3.05
N THR A 32 1.39 11.85 -3.83
CA THR A 32 0.18 12.57 -3.39
C THR A 32 -0.97 11.55 -3.36
N SER A 33 -1.81 11.61 -2.35
CA SER A 33 -3.04 10.82 -2.27
C SER A 33 -4.16 11.70 -1.73
N ASP A 34 -5.39 11.44 -2.17
CA ASP A 34 -6.57 12.04 -1.57
C ASP A 34 -6.83 11.33 -0.24
N THR A 35 -6.77 12.08 0.86
CA THR A 35 -6.87 11.50 2.19
C THR A 35 -7.86 12.22 3.08
N LEU A 36 -8.20 11.57 4.19
CA LEU A 36 -8.86 12.18 5.33
C LEU A 36 -8.12 11.81 6.62
N LYS A 37 -8.34 12.61 7.65
CA LYS A 37 -7.97 12.26 9.03
C LYS A 37 -9.18 11.63 9.70
N ALA A 38 -9.05 10.38 10.11
CA ALA A 38 -10.14 9.65 10.75
C ALA A 38 -10.15 9.83 12.27
N ARG A 39 -11.16 9.23 12.93
CA ARG A 39 -11.41 9.39 14.38
C ARG A 39 -10.29 8.89 15.30
N ASP A 40 -9.48 7.95 14.83
CA ASP A 40 -8.30 7.41 15.52
C ASP A 40 -7.03 8.25 15.26
N ASN A 41 -7.18 9.41 14.63
CA ASN A 41 -6.10 10.30 14.24
C ASN A 41 -5.12 9.64 13.25
N ARG A 42 -5.52 8.58 12.53
CA ARG A 42 -4.77 8.00 11.41
C ARG A 42 -5.24 8.61 10.10
N THR A 43 -4.29 8.80 9.18
CA THR A 43 -4.61 9.29 7.83
C THR A 43 -4.99 8.09 6.97
N ARG A 44 -6.15 8.16 6.33
CA ARG A 44 -6.65 7.12 5.43
C ARG A 44 -6.82 7.68 4.03
N TRP A 45 -6.59 6.86 3.02
CA TRP A 45 -7.04 7.16 1.68
C TRP A 45 -8.54 7.37 1.66
N ASN A 46 -8.98 8.41 0.96
CA ASN A 46 -10.37 8.74 0.78
C ASN A 46 -10.54 9.33 -0.62
N PRO A 47 -11.17 8.61 -1.57
CA PRO A 47 -11.45 9.13 -2.90
C PRO A 47 -12.12 10.51 -2.84
N GLY A 48 -11.53 11.51 -3.50
CA GLY A 48 -12.06 12.89 -3.48
C GLY A 48 -11.88 13.63 -2.15
N GLY A 49 -11.04 13.09 -1.25
CA GLY A 49 -10.61 13.76 -0.02
C GLY A 49 -9.59 14.88 -0.28
N GLN A 50 -8.88 15.27 0.78
CA GLN A 50 -7.87 16.33 0.70
C GLN A 50 -6.60 15.82 0.02
N PRO A 51 -6.13 16.46 -1.08
CA PRO A 51 -4.83 16.16 -1.67
C PRO A 51 -3.72 16.33 -0.64
N THR A 52 -3.03 15.26 -0.34
CA THR A 52 -2.00 15.23 0.72
C THR A 52 -0.71 14.64 0.17
N LYS A 53 0.35 15.44 0.20
CA LYS A 53 1.70 14.95 -0.11
C LYS A 53 2.21 14.06 1.04
N TRP A 54 2.70 12.88 0.71
CA TRP A 54 3.08 11.85 1.65
C TRP A 54 4.50 11.34 1.42
N PHE A 55 5.24 11.14 2.50
CA PHE A 55 6.61 10.63 2.51
C PHE A 55 7.02 10.22 3.92
N GLY A 56 7.96 9.28 4.02
CA GLY A 56 8.61 8.85 5.26
C GLY A 56 7.74 8.05 6.24
N ARG A 57 6.52 7.65 5.86
CA ARG A 57 5.57 6.95 6.76
C ARG A 57 4.46 6.23 5.99
N GLN A 58 3.71 5.39 6.71
CA GLN A 58 2.49 4.70 6.26
C GLN A 58 1.26 5.62 6.25
N PHE A 59 0.35 5.39 5.32
CA PHE A 59 -1.05 5.77 5.43
C PHE A 59 -1.95 4.60 5.07
N TRP A 60 -3.14 4.60 5.64
CA TRP A 60 -4.02 3.44 5.67
C TRP A 60 -5.01 3.44 4.51
N TRP A 61 -5.49 2.27 4.14
CA TRP A 61 -6.60 2.12 3.21
C TRP A 61 -7.93 2.64 3.83
N ALA A 62 -8.92 2.92 2.98
CA ALA A 62 -10.11 3.69 3.35
C ALA A 62 -10.90 3.12 4.54
N LEU A 63 -11.02 1.78 4.64
CA LEU A 63 -11.78 1.13 5.71
C LEU A 63 -10.87 0.33 6.65
N HIS A 64 -9.59 0.67 6.75
CA HIS A 64 -8.74 0.09 7.80
C HIS A 64 -9.41 0.31 9.17
N ASP A 65 -9.56 -0.77 9.93
CA ASP A 65 -10.36 -0.74 11.14
C ASP A 65 -9.68 0.15 12.21
N PRO A 66 -10.32 1.25 12.66
CA PRO A 66 -9.74 2.16 13.66
C PRO A 66 -9.55 1.52 15.04
N ASP A 67 -10.20 0.39 15.29
CA ASP A 67 -10.07 -0.35 16.54
C ASP A 67 -9.22 -1.63 16.34
N PHE A 68 -8.54 -1.77 15.18
CA PHE A 68 -7.68 -2.89 14.87
C PHE A 68 -6.55 -3.03 15.91
N LYS A 69 -6.24 -4.28 16.25
CA LYS A 69 -5.13 -4.64 17.12
C LYS A 69 -4.26 -5.64 16.38
N GLU A 70 -2.99 -5.29 16.21
CA GLU A 70 -1.95 -6.14 15.64
C GLU A 70 -1.62 -7.28 16.61
N MET A 71 -2.37 -8.37 16.49
CA MET A 71 -2.16 -9.61 17.23
C MET A 71 -2.12 -10.76 16.22
N LEU A 72 -1.68 -11.94 16.64
CA LEU A 72 -1.69 -13.11 15.76
C LEU A 72 -3.12 -13.43 15.32
N ASP A 73 -3.30 -13.59 14.01
CA ASP A 73 -4.55 -13.98 13.37
C ASP A 73 -5.75 -13.06 13.63
N THR A 74 -5.49 -11.77 13.83
CA THR A 74 -6.55 -10.76 13.84
C THR A 74 -6.80 -10.18 12.45
N ARG A 75 -8.02 -9.67 12.27
CA ARG A 75 -8.49 -9.01 11.04
C ARG A 75 -9.35 -7.81 11.41
N GLY A 76 -9.31 -6.76 10.62
CA GLY A 76 -10.25 -5.66 10.71
C GLY A 76 -11.65 -6.08 10.29
N ARG A 77 -12.68 -5.41 10.83
CA ARG A 77 -14.10 -5.70 10.53
C ARG A 77 -14.46 -5.64 9.04
N TRP A 78 -13.69 -4.90 8.26
CA TRP A 78 -13.95 -4.66 6.83
C TRP A 78 -12.84 -5.18 5.92
N ASP A 79 -11.89 -5.96 6.45
CA ASP A 79 -10.77 -6.44 5.65
C ASP A 79 -11.24 -7.21 4.42
N LEU A 80 -10.67 -6.84 3.28
CA LEU A 80 -10.95 -7.48 2.01
C LEU A 80 -10.04 -8.67 1.73
N ALA A 81 -8.95 -8.83 2.48
CA ALA A 81 -8.09 -9.99 2.37
C ALA A 81 -8.85 -11.28 2.71
N SER A 82 -8.33 -12.41 2.25
CA SER A 82 -8.90 -13.72 2.59
C SER A 82 -8.42 -14.15 3.99
N PRO A 83 -9.16 -15.00 4.71
CA PRO A 83 -8.73 -15.56 6.00
C PRO A 83 -7.39 -16.32 5.93
N LEU A 84 -6.80 -16.61 7.10
CA LEU A 84 -5.57 -17.39 7.20
C LEU A 84 -5.71 -18.74 6.45
N GLY A 85 -4.69 -19.08 5.66
CA GLY A 85 -4.65 -20.30 4.86
C GLY A 85 -5.34 -20.19 3.50
N GLU A 86 -6.07 -19.11 3.25
CA GLU A 86 -6.65 -18.79 1.95
C GLU A 86 -5.79 -17.79 1.17
N TRP A 87 -6.00 -17.74 -0.14
CA TRP A 87 -5.24 -16.86 -1.02
C TRP A 87 -5.92 -15.49 -1.15
N THR A 88 -5.16 -14.44 -0.87
CA THR A 88 -5.53 -13.05 -1.18
C THR A 88 -4.93 -12.64 -2.52
N LYS A 89 -5.74 -12.09 -3.43
CA LYS A 89 -5.27 -11.51 -4.68
C LYS A 89 -4.89 -10.05 -4.46
N ILE A 90 -3.65 -9.69 -4.79
CA ILE A 90 -3.15 -8.31 -4.78
C ILE A 90 -2.86 -7.88 -6.20
N GLU A 91 -3.33 -6.68 -6.57
CA GLU A 91 -3.03 -6.06 -7.86
C GLU A 91 -2.47 -4.66 -7.62
N ALA A 92 -1.22 -4.43 -8.02
CA ALA A 92 -0.62 -3.10 -8.06
C ALA A 92 -0.60 -2.62 -9.52
N ILE A 93 -1.40 -1.59 -9.81
CA ILE A 93 -1.54 -1.03 -11.16
C ILE A 93 -0.76 0.28 -11.19
N CYS A 94 0.36 0.29 -11.91
CA CYS A 94 1.25 1.44 -12.02
C CYS A 94 1.21 2.01 -13.44
N VAL A 95 0.76 3.25 -13.60
CA VAL A 95 0.67 3.95 -14.89
C VAL A 95 1.27 5.34 -14.77
N GLY A 96 2.48 5.52 -15.32
CA GLY A 96 3.23 6.77 -15.14
C GLY A 96 3.45 7.08 -13.66
N GLY A 97 3.10 8.30 -13.23
CA GLY A 97 3.18 8.70 -11.82
C GLY A 97 1.96 8.31 -10.98
N ARG A 98 1.17 7.30 -11.37
CA ARG A 98 -0.03 6.84 -10.64
C ARG A 98 0.10 5.39 -10.20
N ILE A 99 -0.41 5.09 -9.00
CA ILE A 99 -0.50 3.75 -8.41
C ILE A 99 -1.95 3.55 -7.95
N ALA A 100 -2.53 2.41 -8.29
CA ALA A 100 -3.75 1.91 -7.66
C ALA A 100 -3.50 0.51 -7.09
N ILE A 101 -3.92 0.28 -5.85
CA ILE A 101 -3.83 -1.01 -5.17
C ILE A 101 -5.21 -1.62 -5.07
N LYS A 102 -5.32 -2.89 -5.47
CA LYS A 102 -6.52 -3.69 -5.28
C LYS A 102 -6.25 -4.91 -4.42
N VAL A 103 -7.19 -5.20 -3.53
CA VAL A 103 -7.24 -6.41 -2.71
C VAL A 103 -8.52 -7.15 -3.08
N ASN A 104 -8.40 -8.40 -3.52
CA ASN A 104 -9.53 -9.23 -3.97
C ASN A 104 -10.48 -8.50 -4.95
N GLY A 105 -9.90 -7.70 -5.85
CA GLY A 105 -10.60 -6.98 -6.92
C GLY A 105 -11.13 -5.58 -6.56
N ALA A 106 -11.20 -5.24 -5.27
CA ALA A 106 -11.63 -3.93 -4.80
C ALA A 106 -10.44 -2.96 -4.66
N THR A 107 -10.57 -1.73 -5.15
CA THR A 107 -9.56 -0.68 -4.96
C THR A 107 -9.55 -0.22 -3.52
N VAL A 108 -8.39 -0.30 -2.87
CA VAL A 108 -8.21 0.05 -1.45
C VAL A 108 -7.30 1.25 -1.24
N ASN A 109 -6.49 1.60 -2.23
CA ASN A 109 -5.59 2.75 -2.16
C ASN A 109 -5.28 3.29 -3.55
N GLU A 110 -5.13 4.61 -3.66
CA GLU A 110 -4.62 5.27 -4.85
C GLU A 110 -3.62 6.38 -4.49
N ALA A 111 -2.62 6.54 -5.35
CA ALA A 111 -1.64 7.62 -5.26
C ALA A 111 -1.30 8.15 -6.65
N TYR A 112 -0.97 9.43 -6.72
CA TYR A 112 -0.56 10.14 -7.93
C TYR A 112 0.61 11.08 -7.63
N ASP A 113 1.18 11.72 -8.65
CA ASP A 113 2.43 12.49 -8.57
C ASP A 113 3.56 11.70 -7.87
N VAL A 114 3.60 10.39 -8.13
CA VAL A 114 4.59 9.48 -7.53
C VAL A 114 5.97 9.80 -8.08
N PHE A 115 6.91 10.03 -7.16
CA PHE A 115 8.32 10.19 -7.48
C PHE A 115 9.18 9.26 -6.60
N PRO A 116 10.10 8.49 -7.19
CA PRO A 116 10.27 8.28 -8.63
C PRO A 116 9.10 7.48 -9.23
N ALA A 117 8.72 7.79 -10.47
CA ALA A 117 7.60 7.13 -11.18
C ALA A 117 7.94 5.73 -11.74
N GLY A 118 9.09 5.18 -11.37
CA GLY A 118 9.57 3.88 -11.83
C GLY A 118 10.73 3.38 -10.98
N GLY A 119 10.90 2.07 -10.92
CA GLY A 119 11.91 1.43 -10.10
C GLY A 119 11.87 -0.09 -10.18
N ARG A 120 12.60 -0.73 -9.27
CA ARG A 120 12.60 -2.19 -9.14
C ARG A 120 11.36 -2.64 -8.35
N ILE A 121 10.87 -3.83 -8.69
CA ILE A 121 9.84 -4.53 -7.92
C ILE A 121 10.54 -5.45 -6.92
N LEU A 122 10.02 -5.49 -5.70
CA LEU A 122 10.57 -6.23 -4.57
C LEU A 122 9.43 -7.01 -3.91
N PHE A 123 9.72 -8.25 -3.49
CA PHE A 123 8.96 -8.92 -2.44
C PHE A 123 9.75 -8.82 -1.15
N GLN A 124 9.12 -8.27 -0.12
CA GLN A 124 9.71 -8.10 1.19
C GLN A 124 9.10 -9.12 2.15
N ASN A 125 9.94 -9.58 3.07
CA ASN A 125 9.50 -10.35 4.21
C ASN A 125 10.11 -9.76 5.49
N GLU A 126 9.28 -9.55 6.52
CA GLU A 126 9.68 -8.98 7.81
C GLU A 126 9.62 -10.01 8.94
N GLY A 127 9.99 -11.27 8.65
CA GLY A 127 10.23 -12.30 9.69
C GLY A 127 9.06 -13.26 9.97
N HIS A 128 7.96 -13.18 9.21
CA HIS A 128 6.83 -14.11 9.30
C HIS A 128 6.66 -14.87 7.99
N GLU A 129 6.23 -16.13 8.01
CA GLU A 129 6.08 -16.92 6.78
C GLU A 129 5.09 -16.27 5.80
N VAL A 130 5.45 -16.22 4.51
CA VAL A 130 4.59 -15.73 3.43
C VAL A 130 4.79 -16.58 2.19
N PHE A 131 3.69 -16.99 1.57
CA PHE A 131 3.70 -17.73 0.32
C PHE A 131 3.21 -16.83 -0.82
N PHE A 132 3.95 -16.81 -1.92
CA PHE A 132 3.54 -16.13 -3.15
C PHE A 132 3.27 -17.14 -4.24
N ARG A 133 2.20 -16.92 -5.02
CA ARG A 133 1.94 -17.66 -6.26
C ARG A 133 1.38 -16.70 -7.31
N ASN A 134 1.47 -17.09 -8.59
CA ASN A 134 0.95 -16.31 -9.71
C ASN A 134 1.46 -14.86 -9.73
N ALA A 135 2.75 -14.67 -9.45
CA ALA A 135 3.43 -13.38 -9.56
C ALA A 135 3.59 -12.99 -11.04
N ILE A 136 2.55 -12.34 -11.58
CA ILE A 136 2.43 -11.99 -12.98
C ILE A 136 2.70 -10.50 -13.15
N LEU A 137 3.64 -10.16 -14.04
CA LEU A 137 3.89 -8.79 -14.46
C LEU A 137 3.39 -8.60 -15.89
N GLN A 138 2.51 -7.62 -16.09
CA GLN A 138 1.99 -7.24 -17.40
C GLN A 138 2.20 -5.74 -17.63
N PRO A 139 2.54 -5.31 -18.86
CA PRO A 139 2.51 -3.89 -19.20
C PRO A 139 1.11 -3.32 -18.95
N ALA A 140 1.02 -2.18 -18.26
CA ALA A 140 -0.25 -1.51 -18.08
C ALA A 140 -0.74 -0.95 -19.43
N LYS A 141 -2.04 -1.11 -19.71
CA LYS A 141 -2.68 -0.48 -20.88
C LYS A 141 -2.67 1.04 -20.67
N LYS A 142 -2.26 1.78 -21.70
CA LYS A 142 -2.32 3.25 -21.72
C LYS A 142 -3.76 3.74 -21.79
#